data_AF-A0A8H2VRZ2-F1
#
_entry.id   AF-A0A8H2VRZ2-F1
#
_cell.length_a   1.000
_cell.length_b   1.000
_cell.length_c   1.000
_cell.angle_alpha   90.00
_cell.angle_beta   90.00
_cell.angle_gamma   90.00
#
_symmetry.space_group_name_H-M   'P 1'
#
loop_
_entity.id
_entity.type
_entity.pdbx_description
1 polymer ?
#
loop_
_entity_poly.entity_id
_entity_poly.type
_entity_poly.pdbx_seq_one_letter_code
_entity_poly.pdbx_strand_id
1 'polypeptide(L)'
;MSLGTRINGYIREGSQRARGLILLQPSRSLTRGVLDGPRRIIDPDSGQVSRETTSRELQVSEYHWDDQFDELLEAYWEESDDDKEVTAKEAILAQSKRKKRRVPRLIQLSVDTILKNIGDVTYEKIQYMPSLQLEFLWRELSKRCVNSFNTWKAFSKALDRHEGAILNQFRYCGSIPEPVPSLSIYTKPLSSTSFDFLVHLSITTAFKTSDLVELSAMTNLVALEIVNPKHVHHSRNTGKLFDTSFGDRVIKTWSEGAISGKAFQVLRILKLRDFEEITNNCFQYLNRFPALAVFDVLDCDFNGLAQLGAERLGWEVHPDGGLLEILQSDCVKHIMALRNTLGLPVRPIRRSAAKPLRDKAKITIIPRPNLSAFLTGDPTSSSTPARNRAYLDAEQQVRVMEQTPAGREKLRRTGFSHFEAVDYISRKKIRELETWEFRTLTSLNRISELRNDEDFRAAGLEVGDSIPIVCGEIISAVPVASLRLGPELSYTPSRADLHQPFYDGGMSDRSLKYTCRKVGAKGYVYTRIKIPIARTRTREQAEGQDEGKTVDKAGGSGSRRAKRRIIKGEKRQQIGDLLAGVMGVI
;
A
#
# COMPACT_ATOMS: atom_id res chain seq x y z
N MET A 1 -1.18 39.63 -30.57
CA MET A 1 -1.67 38.39 -29.92
C MET A 1 -0.66 37.97 -28.87
N SER A 2 -1.08 37.74 -27.63
CA SER A 2 -0.16 37.50 -26.49
C SER A 2 0.32 36.04 -26.45
N LEU A 3 1.48 35.81 -25.82
CA LEU A 3 2.10 34.48 -25.65
C LEU A 3 1.13 33.43 -25.05
N GLY A 4 0.13 33.89 -24.27
CA GLY A 4 -0.91 33.03 -23.68
C GLY A 4 -1.86 32.40 -24.69
N THR A 5 -2.06 32.99 -25.87
CA THR A 5 -2.93 32.43 -26.91
C THR A 5 -2.24 31.31 -27.72
N ARG A 6 -0.90 31.32 -27.79
CA ARG A 6 -0.12 30.26 -28.48
C ARG A 6 0.03 28.99 -27.65
N ILE A 7 0.10 29.09 -26.33
CA ILE A 7 0.25 27.93 -25.44
C ILE A 7 -1.06 27.12 -25.34
N ASN A 8 -2.22 27.78 -25.38
CA ASN A 8 -3.52 27.08 -25.37
C ASN A 8 -3.84 26.37 -26.69
N GLY A 9 -3.24 26.78 -27.82
CA GLY A 9 -3.34 26.06 -29.10
C GLY A 9 -2.59 24.73 -29.08
N TYR A 10 -1.37 24.73 -28.54
CA TYR A 10 -0.50 23.55 -28.47
C TYR A 10 -1.06 22.43 -27.56
N ILE A 11 -1.69 22.79 -26.44
CA ILE A 11 -2.31 21.83 -25.53
C ILE A 11 -3.57 21.19 -26.14
N ARG A 12 -4.28 21.91 -27.02
CA ARG A 12 -5.51 21.42 -27.67
C ARG A 12 -5.22 20.48 -28.85
N GLU A 13 -4.13 20.69 -29.59
CA GLU A 13 -3.70 19.80 -30.68
C GLU A 13 -3.05 18.50 -30.16
N GLY A 14 -2.30 18.56 -29.05
CA GLY A 14 -1.74 17.36 -28.40
C GLY A 14 -2.81 16.38 -27.90
N SER A 15 -3.93 16.90 -27.37
CA SER A 15 -5.06 16.08 -26.91
C SER A 15 -5.92 15.49 -28.04
N GLN A 16 -5.88 16.05 -29.25
CA GLN A 16 -6.59 15.47 -30.41
C GLN A 16 -5.79 14.36 -31.10
N ARG A 17 -4.45 14.46 -31.16
CA ARG A 17 -3.61 13.36 -31.69
C ARG A 17 -3.64 12.10 -30.82
N ALA A 18 -3.71 12.25 -29.49
CA ALA A 18 -3.87 11.11 -28.57
C ALA A 18 -5.23 10.41 -28.68
N ARG A 19 -6.26 11.06 -29.25
CA ARG A 19 -7.59 10.47 -29.48
C ARG A 19 -7.76 9.86 -30.88
N GLY A 20 -6.90 10.21 -31.85
CA GLY A 20 -6.92 9.66 -33.20
C GLY A 20 -6.28 8.27 -33.34
N LEU A 21 -5.47 7.84 -32.37
CA LEU A 21 -4.79 6.54 -32.39
C LEU A 21 -5.61 5.37 -31.81
N ILE A 22 -6.83 5.60 -31.33
CA ILE A 22 -7.70 4.58 -30.71
C ILE A 22 -8.90 4.18 -31.59
N LEU A 23 -9.04 4.73 -32.81
CA LEU A 23 -10.13 4.37 -33.73
C LEU A 23 -9.61 4.10 -35.14
N LEU A 24 -9.00 2.93 -35.35
CA LEU A 24 -8.95 2.32 -36.68
C LEU A 24 -10.19 1.44 -36.85
N GLN A 25 -11.19 1.95 -37.57
CA GLN A 25 -12.31 1.14 -38.07
C GLN A 25 -11.81 0.21 -39.19
N PRO A 26 -12.30 -1.04 -39.29
CA PRO A 26 -12.03 -1.87 -40.45
C PRO A 26 -12.84 -1.39 -41.65
N SER A 27 -12.16 -1.04 -42.73
CA SER A 27 -12.76 -0.87 -44.04
C SER A 27 -13.04 -2.24 -44.67
N ARG A 28 -14.30 -2.71 -44.59
CA ARG A 28 -15.06 -3.51 -45.58
C ARG A 28 -16.16 -4.33 -44.91
N SER A 29 -17.40 -4.17 -45.40
CA SER A 29 -18.55 -5.01 -45.07
C SER A 29 -18.50 -6.33 -45.85
N LEU A 30 -18.49 -7.47 -45.16
CA LEU A 30 -18.74 -8.79 -45.75
C LEU A 30 -20.11 -9.31 -45.33
N THR A 31 -20.76 -9.96 -46.29
CA THR A 31 -22.15 -10.40 -46.28
C THR A 31 -22.44 -11.54 -45.32
N ARG A 32 -23.66 -11.51 -44.80
CA ARG A 32 -24.26 -12.39 -43.79
C ARG A 32 -24.42 -13.82 -44.34
N GLY A 33 -23.71 -14.78 -43.77
CA GLY A 33 -23.91 -16.22 -43.98
C GLY A 33 -24.12 -16.92 -42.64
N VAL A 34 -25.19 -17.71 -42.56
CA VAL A 34 -25.58 -18.53 -41.39
C VAL A 34 -24.50 -19.59 -41.13
N LEU A 35 -23.98 -19.68 -39.90
CA LEU A 35 -23.08 -20.76 -39.49
C LEU A 35 -23.53 -21.33 -38.14
N ASP A 36 -23.80 -22.64 -38.16
CA ASP A 36 -24.05 -23.50 -37.00
C ASP A 36 -22.88 -23.47 -36.01
N GLY A 37 -23.20 -23.45 -34.72
CA GLY A 37 -22.24 -23.37 -33.63
C GLY A 37 -21.47 -24.67 -33.36
N PRO A 38 -20.36 -24.59 -32.58
CA PRO A 38 -19.46 -25.70 -32.35
C PRO A 38 -20.08 -26.80 -31.46
N ARG A 39 -19.91 -28.07 -31.85
CA ARG A 39 -20.21 -29.24 -31.01
C ARG A 39 -18.93 -29.76 -30.35
N ARG A 40 -18.96 -29.94 -29.03
CA ARG A 40 -17.92 -30.62 -28.24
C ARG A 40 -18.34 -32.07 -27.99
N ILE A 41 -17.43 -33.02 -28.20
CA ILE A 41 -17.59 -34.43 -27.81
C ILE A 41 -16.69 -34.65 -26.60
N ILE A 42 -17.30 -35.00 -25.47
CA ILE A 42 -16.60 -35.31 -24.21
C ILE A 42 -16.57 -36.83 -24.07
N ASP A 43 -15.40 -37.37 -23.76
CA ASP A 43 -15.24 -38.78 -23.42
C ASP A 43 -15.85 -39.04 -22.03
N PRO A 44 -16.91 -39.87 -21.92
CA PRO A 44 -17.66 -40.05 -20.67
C PRO A 44 -16.84 -40.69 -19.55
N ASP A 45 -15.75 -41.42 -19.86
CA ASP A 45 -15.00 -42.16 -18.85
C ASP A 45 -13.80 -41.37 -18.29
N SER A 46 -13.22 -40.46 -19.08
CA SER A 46 -12.04 -39.68 -18.69
C SER A 46 -12.34 -38.22 -18.34
N GLY A 47 -13.51 -37.69 -18.75
CA GLY A 47 -13.85 -36.27 -18.62
C GLY A 47 -12.97 -35.34 -19.47
N GLN A 48 -12.12 -35.87 -20.33
CA GLN A 48 -11.27 -35.10 -21.24
C GLN A 48 -11.98 -34.84 -22.59
N VAL A 49 -11.74 -33.67 -23.16
CA VAL A 49 -12.24 -33.28 -24.48
C VAL A 49 -11.35 -33.94 -25.53
N SER A 50 -11.84 -34.98 -26.21
CA SER A 50 -11.02 -35.78 -27.13
C SER A 50 -10.81 -35.12 -28.50
N ARG A 51 -11.64 -34.14 -28.88
CA ARG A 51 -11.45 -33.37 -30.12
C ARG A 51 -12.20 -32.04 -30.11
N GLU A 52 -11.49 -30.93 -30.30
CA GLU A 52 -12.07 -29.61 -30.56
C GLU A 52 -11.75 -29.22 -32.02
N THR A 53 -12.73 -29.31 -32.92
CA THR A 53 -12.59 -28.78 -34.29
C THR A 53 -12.99 -27.31 -34.29
N THR A 54 -12.02 -26.42 -34.15
CA THR A 54 -12.19 -24.99 -34.45
C THR A 54 -12.10 -24.76 -35.95
N SER A 55 -13.23 -24.41 -36.58
CA SER A 55 -13.30 -23.94 -37.97
C SER A 55 -12.71 -22.54 -38.11
N ARG A 56 -11.38 -22.47 -38.07
CA ARG A 56 -10.48 -21.61 -38.84
C ARG A 56 -9.09 -21.87 -38.28
N GLU A 57 -8.28 -22.57 -39.05
CA GLU A 57 -6.83 -22.49 -38.97
C GLU A 57 -6.43 -21.02 -39.15
N LEU A 58 -6.38 -20.29 -38.05
CA LEU A 58 -5.52 -19.13 -37.94
C LEU A 58 -4.12 -19.70 -37.74
N GLN A 59 -3.37 -19.74 -38.84
CA GLN A 59 -1.97 -20.12 -38.85
C GLN A 59 -1.22 -19.31 -37.79
N VAL A 60 -0.76 -20.00 -36.76
CA VAL A 60 0.08 -19.47 -35.67
C VAL A 60 1.47 -19.02 -36.19
N SER A 61 1.76 -19.23 -37.47
CA SER A 61 2.97 -18.75 -38.15
C SER A 61 2.92 -17.31 -38.67
N GLU A 62 1.79 -16.59 -38.55
CA GLU A 62 1.68 -15.18 -39.01
C GLU A 62 1.68 -14.13 -37.89
N TYR A 63 1.77 -14.54 -36.61
CA TYR A 63 2.05 -13.61 -35.50
C TYR A 63 3.56 -13.58 -35.23
N HIS A 64 4.27 -12.71 -35.96
CA HIS A 64 5.67 -12.38 -35.68
C HIS A 64 5.79 -11.60 -34.36
N TRP A 65 5.89 -12.33 -33.24
CA TRP A 65 6.35 -11.78 -31.96
C TRP A 65 7.82 -11.34 -32.01
N ASP A 66 8.58 -11.81 -33.00
CA ASP A 66 9.99 -11.46 -33.22
C ASP A 66 10.18 -10.00 -33.68
N ASP A 67 9.25 -9.43 -34.45
CA ASP A 67 9.40 -8.06 -34.99
C ASP A 67 9.10 -6.97 -33.94
N GLN A 68 8.16 -7.21 -33.01
CA GLN A 68 7.93 -6.30 -31.88
C GLN A 68 9.05 -6.36 -30.83
N PHE A 69 9.76 -7.48 -30.76
CA PHE A 69 10.86 -7.70 -29.82
C PHE A 69 12.12 -6.92 -30.23
N ASP A 70 12.42 -6.85 -31.54
CA ASP A 70 13.54 -6.06 -32.06
C ASP A 70 13.24 -4.54 -32.06
N GLU A 71 11.98 -4.12 -32.27
CA GLU A 71 11.57 -2.71 -32.21
C GLU A 71 11.64 -2.14 -30.77
N LEU A 72 11.40 -2.97 -29.74
CA LEU A 72 11.53 -2.59 -28.33
C LEU A 72 12.98 -2.60 -27.81
N LEU A 73 13.90 -3.30 -28.48
CA LEU A 73 15.33 -3.28 -28.16
C LEU A 73 16.05 -2.01 -28.65
N GLU A 74 15.50 -1.29 -29.63
CA GLU A 74 16.13 -0.09 -30.22
C GLU A 74 15.57 1.25 -29.72
N ALA A 75 14.44 1.27 -29.00
CA ALA A 75 13.86 2.50 -28.44
C ALA A 75 14.45 2.86 -27.06
N TYR A 76 15.57 3.59 -27.08
CA TYR A 76 16.05 4.55 -26.07
C TYR A 76 15.77 4.27 -24.58
N TRP A 77 16.79 3.76 -23.88
CA TRP A 77 16.98 4.02 -22.44
C TRP A 77 18.47 4.21 -22.13
N GLU A 78 19.05 5.33 -22.54
CA GLU A 78 20.29 5.84 -21.93
C GLU A 78 19.90 6.51 -20.60
N GLU A 79 20.47 6.05 -19.49
CA GLU A 79 20.50 6.80 -18.22
C GLU A 79 21.23 8.12 -18.48
N SER A 80 20.48 9.20 -18.60
CA SER A 80 20.99 10.56 -18.69
C SER A 80 20.56 11.31 -17.43
N ASP A 81 21.46 11.35 -16.44
CA ASP A 81 21.36 12.27 -15.30
C ASP A 81 21.86 13.69 -15.62
N ASP A 82 22.13 14.00 -16.90
CA ASP A 82 22.54 15.34 -17.33
C ASP A 82 21.60 15.90 -18.43
N ASP A 83 20.78 16.89 -18.07
CA ASP A 83 19.97 17.71 -18.99
C ASP A 83 20.86 18.57 -19.91
N LYS A 84 21.50 17.98 -20.91
CA LYS A 84 22.07 18.73 -22.05
C LYS A 84 21.22 18.48 -23.29
N GLU A 85 20.57 19.55 -23.78
CA GLU A 85 19.89 19.58 -25.08
C GLU A 85 20.88 19.21 -26.19
N VAL A 86 20.89 17.95 -26.60
CA VAL A 86 21.60 17.51 -27.81
C VAL A 86 20.81 18.03 -29.01
N THR A 87 21.45 18.85 -29.85
CA THR A 87 20.79 19.40 -31.02
C THR A 87 20.46 18.29 -32.04
N ALA A 88 19.31 18.36 -32.70
CA ALA A 88 18.83 17.34 -33.65
C ALA A 88 19.85 17.02 -34.78
N LYS A 89 20.72 17.97 -35.12
CA LYS A 89 21.79 17.75 -36.10
C LYS A 89 22.94 16.88 -35.57
N GLU A 90 23.26 16.96 -34.28
CA GLU A 90 24.25 16.08 -33.63
C GLU A 90 23.71 14.67 -33.46
N ALA A 91 22.41 14.51 -33.19
CA ALA A 91 21.74 13.21 -33.15
C ALA A 91 21.77 12.48 -34.52
N ILE A 92 21.55 13.22 -35.62
CA ILE A 92 21.57 12.66 -36.99
C ILE A 92 22.99 12.30 -37.43
N LEU A 93 24.01 13.11 -37.07
CA LEU A 93 25.42 12.80 -37.34
C LEU A 93 25.97 11.66 -36.45
N ALA A 94 25.42 11.48 -35.24
CA ALA A 94 25.73 10.35 -34.38
C ALA A 94 25.04 9.04 -34.85
N GLN A 95 23.85 9.13 -35.44
CA GLN A 95 23.15 8.00 -36.06
C GLN A 95 23.87 7.47 -37.30
N SER A 96 24.40 8.34 -38.17
CA SER A 96 25.07 7.91 -39.41
C SER A 96 26.47 7.29 -39.20
N LYS A 97 27.06 7.43 -38.00
CA LYS A 97 28.32 6.78 -37.60
C LYS A 97 28.14 5.51 -36.76
N ARG A 98 26.91 5.07 -36.47
CA ARG A 98 26.59 3.83 -35.74
C ARG A 98 26.03 2.80 -36.74
N LYS A 99 26.46 1.54 -36.90
CA LYS A 99 27.54 0.69 -36.36
C LYS A 99 27.66 -0.44 -37.40
N LYS A 100 28.86 -0.82 -37.85
CA LYS A 100 29.06 -2.20 -38.38
C LYS A 100 28.54 -3.16 -37.30
N ARG A 101 27.63 -4.08 -37.64
CA ARG A 101 27.14 -5.16 -36.76
C ARG A 101 28.36 -5.86 -36.14
N ARG A 102 28.76 -5.43 -34.93
CA ARG A 102 29.79 -6.13 -34.16
C ARG A 102 29.14 -7.43 -33.75
N VAL A 103 29.80 -8.55 -34.05
CA VAL A 103 29.41 -9.87 -33.56
C VAL A 103 29.14 -9.74 -32.05
N PRO A 104 27.94 -10.11 -31.57
CA PRO A 104 27.64 -10.00 -30.14
C PRO A 104 28.68 -10.81 -29.37
N ARG A 105 29.17 -10.27 -28.26
CA ARG A 105 30.10 -11.01 -27.40
C ARG A 105 29.42 -12.30 -26.94
N LEU A 106 30.18 -13.38 -26.74
CA LEU A 106 29.64 -14.67 -26.29
C LEU A 106 28.70 -14.52 -25.07
N ILE A 107 29.07 -13.66 -24.12
CA ILE A 107 28.26 -13.33 -22.94
C ILE A 107 26.86 -12.81 -23.33
N GLN A 108 26.78 -11.95 -24.34
CA GLN A 108 25.51 -11.38 -24.78
C GLN A 108 24.64 -12.44 -25.47
N LEU A 109 25.24 -13.30 -26.31
CA LEU A 109 24.55 -14.46 -26.86
C LEU A 109 24.04 -15.41 -25.77
N SER A 110 24.86 -15.69 -24.75
CA SER A 110 24.46 -16.54 -23.63
C SER A 110 23.28 -15.94 -22.86
N VAL A 111 23.34 -14.64 -22.53
CA VAL A 111 22.22 -13.95 -21.88
C VAL A 111 20.98 -14.00 -22.76
N ASP A 112 21.08 -13.68 -24.05
CA ASP A 112 19.95 -13.74 -24.97
C ASP A 112 19.34 -15.14 -25.06
N THR A 113 20.16 -16.20 -25.07
CA THR A 113 19.68 -17.58 -25.04
C THR A 113 18.98 -17.91 -23.72
N ILE A 114 19.52 -17.49 -22.58
CA ILE A 114 18.86 -17.70 -21.27
C ILE A 114 17.52 -16.98 -21.23
N LEU A 115 17.47 -15.74 -21.71
CA LEU A 115 16.26 -14.93 -21.76
C LEU A 115 15.19 -15.54 -22.67
N LYS A 116 15.58 -16.12 -23.82
CA LYS A 116 14.67 -16.86 -24.70
C LYS A 116 14.09 -18.12 -24.04
N ASN A 117 14.79 -18.69 -23.07
CA ASN A 117 14.38 -19.90 -22.34
C ASN A 117 14.08 -19.61 -20.86
N ILE A 118 13.64 -18.38 -20.53
CA ILE A 118 13.47 -17.95 -19.14
C ILE A 118 12.42 -18.77 -18.37
N GLY A 119 11.46 -19.37 -19.08
CA GLY A 119 10.46 -20.27 -18.50
C GLY A 119 11.07 -21.54 -17.88
N ASP A 120 12.26 -21.95 -18.33
CA ASP A 120 12.97 -23.12 -17.84
C ASP A 120 13.91 -22.79 -16.67
N VAL A 121 14.06 -21.52 -16.30
CA VAL A 121 14.96 -21.09 -15.23
C VAL A 121 14.28 -21.35 -13.88
N THR A 122 14.86 -22.27 -13.12
CA THR A 122 14.41 -22.61 -11.76
C THR A 122 15.45 -22.16 -10.73
N TYR A 123 15.05 -22.09 -9.46
CA TYR A 123 15.96 -21.76 -8.35
C TYR A 123 17.16 -22.72 -8.32
N GLU A 124 16.93 -24.01 -8.55
CA GLU A 124 17.96 -25.05 -8.46
C GLU A 124 19.07 -24.86 -9.51
N LYS A 125 18.73 -24.27 -10.67
CA LYS A 125 19.67 -23.98 -11.76
C LYS A 125 20.51 -22.75 -11.48
N ILE A 126 19.97 -21.76 -10.76
CA ILE A 126 20.62 -20.46 -10.57
C ILE A 126 21.26 -20.27 -9.20
N GLN A 127 20.91 -21.10 -8.20
CA GLN A 127 21.45 -20.99 -6.82
C GLN A 127 22.98 -21.13 -6.74
N TYR A 128 23.60 -21.79 -7.72
CA TYR A 128 25.05 -21.99 -7.78
C TYR A 128 25.77 -20.93 -8.63
N MET A 129 25.03 -19.99 -9.22
CA MET A 129 25.60 -18.93 -10.03
C MET A 129 26.22 -17.86 -9.12
N PRO A 130 27.43 -17.34 -9.43
CA PRO A 130 28.02 -16.22 -8.70
C PRO A 130 27.10 -15.00 -8.66
N SER A 131 27.00 -14.33 -7.51
CA SER A 131 26.04 -13.23 -7.27
C SER A 131 26.12 -12.12 -8.33
N LEU A 132 27.32 -11.75 -8.78
CA LEU A 132 27.52 -10.74 -9.84
C LEU A 132 26.89 -11.13 -11.19
N GLN A 133 26.93 -12.42 -11.55
CA GLN A 133 26.32 -12.92 -12.78
C GLN A 133 24.80 -12.99 -12.65
N LEU A 134 24.32 -13.37 -11.47
CA LEU A 134 22.90 -13.43 -11.16
C LEU A 134 22.26 -12.03 -11.17
N GLU A 135 22.93 -11.05 -10.57
CA GLU A 135 22.54 -9.63 -10.62
C GLU A 135 22.55 -9.10 -12.05
N PHE A 136 23.57 -9.44 -12.83
CA PHE A 136 23.63 -9.05 -14.23
C PHE A 136 22.44 -9.61 -15.01
N LEU A 137 22.15 -10.91 -14.86
CA LEU A 137 21.03 -11.56 -15.52
C LEU A 137 19.68 -10.96 -15.07
N TRP A 138 19.51 -10.73 -13.76
CA TRP A 138 18.32 -10.07 -13.21
C TRP A 138 18.13 -8.66 -13.77
N ARG A 139 19.21 -7.90 -13.91
CA ARG A 139 19.19 -6.56 -14.51
C ARG A 139 18.76 -6.62 -15.97
N GLU A 140 19.27 -7.56 -16.75
CA GLU A 140 18.87 -7.73 -18.15
C GLU A 140 17.41 -8.21 -18.30
N LEU A 141 16.93 -9.09 -17.41
CA LEU A 141 15.52 -9.48 -17.32
C LEU A 141 14.62 -8.29 -17.01
N SER A 142 14.98 -7.53 -15.98
CA SER A 142 14.24 -6.35 -15.54
C SER A 142 14.19 -5.26 -16.61
N LYS A 143 15.25 -5.08 -17.41
CA LYS A 143 15.27 -4.14 -18.54
C LYS A 143 14.29 -4.52 -19.64
N ARG A 144 14.08 -5.81 -19.88
CA ARG A 144 13.19 -6.32 -20.93
C ARG A 144 11.76 -6.58 -20.43
N CYS A 145 11.47 -6.31 -19.16
CA CYS A 145 10.17 -6.55 -18.53
C CYS A 145 9.69 -8.01 -18.62
N VAL A 146 10.60 -8.98 -18.74
CA VAL A 146 10.27 -10.41 -18.87
C VAL A 146 10.31 -11.11 -17.51
N ASN A 147 9.57 -10.57 -16.54
CA ASN A 147 9.57 -11.05 -15.17
C ASN A 147 8.28 -11.80 -14.86
N SER A 148 8.23 -13.09 -15.22
CA SER A 148 7.15 -13.97 -14.74
C SER A 148 7.23 -14.13 -13.22
N PHE A 149 6.13 -14.50 -12.57
CA PHE A 149 6.15 -14.80 -11.14
C PHE A 149 7.15 -15.90 -10.78
N ASN A 150 7.24 -16.97 -11.59
CA ASN A 150 8.18 -18.07 -11.35
C ASN A 150 9.64 -17.61 -11.46
N THR A 151 9.94 -16.77 -12.46
CA THR A 151 11.25 -16.14 -12.62
C THR A 151 11.57 -15.27 -11.41
N TRP A 152 10.66 -14.37 -11.02
CA TRP A 152 10.86 -13.53 -9.84
C TRP A 152 11.07 -14.36 -8.58
N LYS A 153 10.28 -15.42 -8.37
CA LYS A 153 10.38 -16.32 -7.21
C LYS A 153 11.74 -17.02 -7.14
N ALA A 154 12.26 -17.47 -8.28
CA ALA A 154 13.59 -18.09 -8.33
C ALA A 154 14.69 -17.08 -7.99
N PHE A 155 14.67 -15.89 -8.60
CA PHE A 155 15.68 -14.87 -8.39
C PHE A 155 15.61 -14.20 -7.02
N SER A 156 14.42 -13.94 -6.47
CA SER A 156 14.24 -13.31 -5.14
C SER A 156 14.74 -14.20 -4.00
N LYS A 157 14.85 -15.50 -4.25
CA LYS A 157 15.47 -16.48 -3.36
C LYS A 157 16.97 -16.59 -3.56
N ALA A 158 17.45 -16.53 -4.80
CA ALA A 158 18.86 -16.72 -5.13
C ALA A 158 19.72 -15.44 -5.00
N LEU A 159 19.12 -14.26 -5.16
CA LEU A 159 19.83 -12.98 -5.03
C LEU A 159 20.09 -12.65 -3.56
N ASP A 160 21.35 -12.34 -3.27
CA ASP A 160 21.76 -11.87 -1.94
C ASP A 160 21.07 -10.54 -1.62
N ARG A 161 20.38 -10.51 -0.49
CA ARG A 161 19.65 -9.34 0.02
C ARG A 161 20.60 -8.40 0.75
N HIS A 162 21.57 -7.85 0.03
CA HIS A 162 22.59 -6.96 0.56
C HIS A 162 22.33 -5.49 0.18
N GLU A 163 23.14 -4.60 0.73
CA GLU A 163 23.06 -3.17 0.45
C GLU A 163 23.25 -2.90 -1.05
N GLY A 164 22.37 -2.10 -1.63
CA GLY A 164 22.38 -1.80 -3.06
C GLY A 164 21.44 -2.65 -3.92
N ALA A 165 20.81 -3.68 -3.33
CA ALA A 165 19.68 -4.38 -3.94
C ALA A 165 18.59 -3.39 -4.38
N ILE A 166 17.77 -3.76 -5.37
CA ILE A 166 16.68 -2.92 -5.86
C ILE A 166 15.31 -3.48 -5.45
N LEU A 167 14.32 -2.60 -5.27
CA LEU A 167 13.01 -2.96 -4.75
C LEU A 167 12.31 -4.09 -5.51
N ASN A 168 12.49 -4.17 -6.84
CA ASN A 168 11.88 -5.24 -7.64
C ASN A 168 12.38 -6.65 -7.31
N GLN A 169 13.50 -6.79 -6.58
CA GLN A 169 13.97 -8.07 -6.04
C GLN A 169 13.15 -8.50 -4.81
N PHE A 170 12.55 -7.54 -4.10
CA PHE A 170 11.77 -7.74 -2.88
C PHE A 170 10.25 -7.72 -3.13
N ARG A 171 9.82 -7.29 -4.31
CA ARG A 171 8.39 -7.16 -4.62
C ARG A 171 8.08 -7.63 -6.03
N TYR A 172 7.05 -8.45 -6.13
CA TYR A 172 6.37 -8.76 -7.38
C TYR A 172 4.95 -8.19 -7.35
N CYS A 173 4.51 -7.62 -8.46
CA CYS A 173 3.14 -7.13 -8.62
C CYS A 173 2.56 -7.66 -9.94
N GLY A 174 1.42 -8.35 -9.87
CA GLY A 174 0.68 -8.84 -11.02
C GLY A 174 -0.81 -8.53 -10.91
N SER A 175 -1.48 -8.39 -12.04
CA SER A 175 -2.94 -8.23 -12.12
C SER A 175 -3.48 -9.08 -13.26
N ILE A 176 -4.56 -9.80 -13.00
CA ILE A 176 -5.28 -10.63 -13.98
C ILE A 176 -6.72 -10.11 -14.03
N PRO A 177 -7.08 -9.26 -15.01
CA PRO A 177 -8.40 -8.62 -15.08
C PRO A 177 -9.56 -9.61 -15.20
N GLU A 178 -9.34 -10.71 -15.94
CA GLU A 178 -10.36 -11.72 -16.24
C GLU A 178 -9.86 -13.10 -15.83
N PRO A 179 -9.87 -13.44 -14.54
CA PRO A 179 -9.40 -14.73 -14.09
C PRO A 179 -10.38 -15.84 -14.46
N VAL A 180 -9.86 -16.99 -14.89
CA VAL A 180 -10.65 -18.23 -14.97
C VAL A 180 -11.27 -18.62 -13.62
N PRO A 181 -12.41 -19.35 -13.58
CA PRO A 181 -13.19 -19.51 -12.36
C PRO A 181 -12.58 -20.33 -11.22
N SER A 182 -11.48 -21.07 -11.44
CA SER A 182 -10.84 -21.84 -10.38
C SER A 182 -9.75 -21.02 -9.71
N LEU A 183 -9.94 -20.67 -8.44
CA LEU A 183 -8.98 -19.87 -7.68
C LEU A 183 -7.65 -20.62 -7.49
N SER A 184 -7.73 -21.96 -7.39
CA SER A 184 -6.59 -22.85 -7.16
C SER A 184 -5.47 -22.72 -8.20
N ILE A 185 -5.80 -22.33 -9.44
CA ILE A 185 -4.84 -22.13 -10.52
C ILE A 185 -3.87 -21.00 -10.18
N TYR A 186 -4.35 -19.97 -9.47
CA TYR A 186 -3.55 -18.81 -9.09
C TYR A 186 -2.91 -18.96 -7.72
N THR A 187 -3.59 -19.62 -6.78
CA THR A 187 -3.11 -19.73 -5.40
C THR A 187 -2.05 -20.81 -5.22
N LYS A 188 -2.12 -21.93 -5.96
CA LYS A 188 -1.11 -23.01 -5.86
C LYS A 188 0.32 -22.53 -6.12
N PRO A 189 0.62 -21.75 -7.19
CA PRO A 189 1.97 -21.20 -7.39
C PRO A 189 2.41 -20.21 -6.30
N LEU A 190 1.45 -19.44 -5.77
CA LEU A 190 1.67 -18.42 -4.73
C LEU A 190 1.90 -19.03 -3.34
N SER A 191 1.51 -20.28 -3.11
CA SER A 191 1.75 -20.95 -1.83
C SER A 191 3.24 -21.19 -1.59
N SER A 192 3.69 -20.90 -0.36
CA SER A 192 5.03 -21.22 0.12
C SER A 192 4.94 -21.63 1.60
N THR A 193 5.41 -22.82 1.91
CA THR A 193 5.52 -23.33 3.28
C THR A 193 6.81 -22.90 3.97
N SER A 194 7.85 -22.59 3.19
CA SER A 194 9.15 -22.08 3.62
C SER A 194 9.16 -20.58 3.90
N PHE A 195 8.06 -19.87 3.61
CA PHE A 195 7.98 -18.41 3.69
C PHE A 195 9.09 -17.67 2.91
N ASP A 196 9.53 -18.25 1.78
CA ASP A 196 10.52 -17.63 0.88
C ASP A 196 10.03 -16.22 0.43
N PHE A 197 8.72 -16.06 0.35
CA PHE A 197 8.00 -14.81 0.12
C PHE A 197 6.61 -14.85 0.78
N LEU A 198 6.06 -13.67 1.05
CA LEU A 198 4.69 -13.45 1.51
C LEU A 198 3.76 -13.13 0.34
N VAL A 199 2.47 -13.34 0.53
CA VAL A 199 1.45 -13.07 -0.49
C VAL A 199 0.46 -12.01 -0.02
N HIS A 200 0.29 -10.99 -0.86
CA HIS A 200 -0.85 -10.09 -0.84
C HIS A 200 -1.79 -10.47 -1.98
N LEU A 201 -3.01 -10.90 -1.64
CA LEU A 201 -4.02 -11.29 -2.62
C LEU A 201 -5.19 -10.30 -2.59
N SER A 202 -5.52 -9.73 -3.75
CA SER A 202 -6.69 -8.87 -3.93
C SER A 202 -7.65 -9.53 -4.92
N ILE A 203 -8.88 -9.80 -4.49
CA ILE A 203 -9.92 -10.48 -5.27
C ILE A 203 -11.07 -9.48 -5.49
N THR A 204 -11.24 -9.06 -6.74
CA THR A 204 -12.26 -8.07 -7.16
C THR A 204 -13.29 -8.66 -8.13
N THR A 205 -13.37 -9.99 -8.20
CA THR A 205 -14.38 -10.73 -8.96
C THR A 205 -14.70 -12.04 -8.23
N ALA A 206 -15.91 -12.53 -8.43
CA ALA A 206 -16.39 -13.71 -7.72
C ALA A 206 -15.66 -15.00 -8.08
N PHE A 207 -15.37 -15.75 -7.01
CA PHE A 207 -15.00 -17.16 -7.01
C PHE A 207 -16.01 -17.94 -6.16
N LYS A 208 -16.02 -19.27 -6.27
CA LYS A 208 -16.88 -20.10 -5.44
C LYS A 208 -16.51 -19.94 -3.96
N THR A 209 -17.49 -20.01 -3.07
CA THR A 209 -17.25 -19.94 -1.61
C THR A 209 -16.33 -21.07 -1.13
N SER A 210 -16.39 -22.25 -1.75
CA SER A 210 -15.44 -23.35 -1.48
C SER A 210 -13.98 -22.93 -1.73
N ASP A 211 -13.73 -22.27 -2.86
CA ASP A 211 -12.40 -21.79 -3.24
C ASP A 211 -11.89 -20.72 -2.26
N LEU A 212 -12.79 -19.86 -1.76
CA LEU A 212 -12.45 -18.85 -0.74
C LEU A 212 -12.13 -19.50 0.61
N VAL A 213 -12.84 -20.57 0.99
CA VAL A 213 -12.50 -21.36 2.19
C VAL A 213 -11.12 -22.00 2.05
N GLU A 214 -10.76 -22.48 0.86
CA GLU A 214 -9.45 -23.07 0.56
C GLU A 214 -8.27 -22.08 0.63
N LEU A 215 -8.52 -20.76 0.62
CA LEU A 215 -7.47 -19.76 0.88
C LEU A 215 -6.76 -19.97 2.22
N SER A 216 -7.44 -20.61 3.18
CA SER A 216 -6.86 -20.99 4.47
C SER A 216 -5.64 -21.92 4.34
N ALA A 217 -5.50 -22.66 3.25
CA ALA A 217 -4.32 -23.49 2.99
C ALA A 217 -3.05 -22.67 2.65
N MET A 218 -3.19 -21.38 2.33
CA MET A 218 -2.05 -20.50 2.03
C MET A 218 -1.43 -19.97 3.32
N THR A 219 -0.42 -20.66 3.83
CA THR A 219 0.26 -20.30 5.09
C THR A 219 0.98 -18.96 5.02
N ASN A 220 1.47 -18.57 3.84
CA ASN A 220 2.24 -17.34 3.58
C ASN A 220 1.38 -16.12 3.20
N LEU A 221 0.05 -16.18 3.35
CA LEU A 221 -0.83 -15.05 3.06
C LEU A 221 -0.74 -13.97 4.15
N VAL A 222 -0.21 -12.79 3.80
CA VAL A 222 0.01 -11.68 4.73
C VAL A 222 -1.08 -10.61 4.66
N ALA A 223 -1.68 -10.43 3.49
CA ALA A 223 -2.78 -9.50 3.28
C ALA A 223 -3.80 -10.10 2.32
N LEU A 224 -5.07 -10.01 2.68
CA LEU A 224 -6.19 -10.45 1.87
C LEU A 224 -7.19 -9.31 1.72
N GLU A 225 -7.50 -8.95 0.48
CA GLU A 225 -8.56 -8.01 0.13
C GLU A 225 -9.58 -8.71 -0.75
N ILE A 226 -10.84 -8.71 -0.34
CA ILE A 226 -11.95 -9.23 -1.14
C ILE A 226 -12.97 -8.10 -1.29
N VAL A 227 -13.28 -7.77 -2.53
CA VAL A 227 -14.24 -6.73 -2.88
C VAL A 227 -15.36 -7.35 -3.69
N ASN A 228 -16.58 -7.31 -3.16
CA ASN A 228 -17.76 -7.65 -3.93
C ASN A 228 -18.07 -6.49 -4.89
N PRO A 229 -18.03 -6.69 -6.22
CA PRO A 229 -18.37 -5.60 -7.13
C PRO A 229 -19.80 -5.11 -6.85
N LYS A 230 -20.06 -3.80 -6.85
CA LYS A 230 -21.46 -3.34 -6.82
C LYS A 230 -22.11 -3.53 -8.19
N HIS A 231 -23.40 -3.86 -8.21
CA HIS A 231 -24.24 -3.73 -9.41
C HIS A 231 -24.36 -2.24 -9.81
N VAL A 232 -23.35 -1.70 -10.48
CA VAL A 232 -23.45 -0.39 -11.09
C VAL A 232 -23.96 -0.58 -12.51
N HIS A 233 -25.24 -0.29 -12.74
CA HIS A 233 -25.97 -0.46 -14.00
C HIS A 233 -25.34 0.20 -15.25
N HIS A 234 -24.22 0.92 -15.11
CA HIS A 234 -23.60 1.71 -16.18
C HIS A 234 -22.10 1.46 -16.40
N SER A 235 -21.46 0.53 -15.68
CA SER A 235 -20.03 0.24 -15.88
C SER A 235 -19.81 -1.11 -16.57
N ARG A 236 -19.21 -1.06 -17.77
CA ARG A 236 -18.86 -2.24 -18.58
C ARG A 236 -17.77 -3.13 -17.96
N ASN A 237 -17.11 -2.69 -16.89
CA ASN A 237 -15.98 -3.40 -16.26
C ASN A 237 -16.27 -3.86 -14.82
N THR A 238 -17.52 -4.20 -14.51
CA THR A 238 -17.88 -4.74 -13.20
C THR A 238 -17.57 -6.24 -13.18
N GLY A 239 -16.72 -6.69 -12.24
CA GLY A 239 -16.42 -8.10 -12.06
C GLY A 239 -17.68 -8.92 -11.74
N LYS A 240 -17.56 -10.24 -11.70
CA LYS A 240 -18.69 -11.11 -11.30
C LYS A 240 -19.01 -10.90 -9.81
N LEU A 241 -20.29 -10.92 -9.48
CA LEU A 241 -20.78 -10.79 -8.10
C LEU A 241 -20.58 -12.06 -7.30
N PHE A 242 -20.21 -11.89 -6.03
CA PHE A 242 -20.10 -12.99 -5.09
C PHE A 242 -21.49 -13.52 -4.75
N ASP A 243 -21.54 -14.82 -4.46
CA ASP A 243 -22.73 -15.44 -3.90
C ASP A 243 -22.93 -14.98 -2.44
N THR A 244 -24.18 -14.88 -2.00
CA THR A 244 -24.57 -14.49 -0.63
C THR A 244 -24.10 -15.51 0.42
N SER A 245 -23.57 -16.65 -0.01
CA SER A 245 -22.94 -17.64 0.87
C SER A 245 -21.61 -17.18 1.48
N PHE A 246 -20.96 -16.14 0.94
CA PHE A 246 -19.78 -15.54 1.56
C PHE A 246 -20.18 -14.57 2.68
N GLY A 247 -19.97 -14.97 3.93
CA GLY A 247 -20.29 -14.17 5.12
C GLY A 247 -19.50 -14.60 6.35
N ASP A 248 -19.99 -14.28 7.55
CA ASP A 248 -19.33 -14.59 8.83
C ASP A 248 -18.95 -16.07 9.00
N ARG A 249 -19.67 -16.99 8.34
CA ARG A 249 -19.38 -18.43 8.33
C ARG A 249 -18.01 -18.74 7.72
N VAL A 250 -17.61 -18.03 6.66
CA VAL A 250 -16.29 -18.21 6.04
C VAL A 250 -15.19 -17.76 7.00
N ILE A 251 -15.36 -16.60 7.64
CA ILE A 251 -14.43 -16.09 8.65
C ILE A 251 -14.33 -17.08 9.83
N LYS A 252 -15.45 -17.65 10.27
CA LYS A 252 -15.46 -18.70 11.30
C LYS A 252 -14.59 -19.89 10.89
N THR A 253 -14.81 -20.46 9.70
CA THR A 253 -14.03 -21.60 9.19
C THR A 253 -12.54 -21.26 9.10
N TRP A 254 -12.20 -20.07 8.57
CA TRP A 254 -10.82 -19.58 8.54
C TRP A 254 -10.20 -19.50 9.94
N SER A 255 -10.96 -19.02 10.93
CA SER A 255 -10.51 -18.89 12.31
C SER A 255 -10.23 -20.23 12.99
N GLU A 256 -10.98 -21.28 12.65
CA GLU A 256 -10.76 -22.64 13.14
C GLU A 256 -9.46 -23.22 12.58
N GLY A 257 -9.20 -22.98 11.29
CA GLY A 257 -7.91 -23.29 10.66
C GLY A 257 -6.75 -22.55 11.32
N ALA A 258 -6.93 -21.27 11.66
CA ALA A 258 -5.91 -20.44 12.29
C ALA A 258 -5.54 -20.94 13.70
N ILE A 259 -6.53 -21.32 14.53
CA ILE A 259 -6.29 -21.92 15.87
C ILE A 259 -5.47 -23.19 15.75
N SER A 260 -5.76 -24.02 14.75
CA SER A 260 -5.05 -25.29 14.56
C SER A 260 -3.60 -25.12 14.08
N GLY A 261 -3.13 -23.89 13.86
CA GLY A 261 -1.80 -23.60 13.33
C GLY A 261 -1.68 -23.83 11.81
N LYS A 262 -2.76 -24.23 11.13
CA LYS A 262 -2.73 -24.66 9.73
C LYS A 262 -3.03 -23.57 8.72
N ALA A 263 -3.62 -22.45 9.15
CA ALA A 263 -4.06 -21.38 8.26
C ALA A 263 -3.66 -19.99 8.77
N PHE A 264 -3.43 -19.05 7.84
CA PHE A 264 -3.30 -17.61 8.12
C PHE A 264 -2.35 -17.23 9.27
N GLN A 265 -1.23 -17.95 9.43
CA GLN A 265 -0.30 -17.72 10.53
C GLN A 265 0.35 -16.33 10.48
N VAL A 266 0.47 -15.76 9.27
CA VAL A 266 1.07 -14.44 9.02
C VAL A 266 0.08 -13.39 8.51
N LEU A 267 -1.22 -13.68 8.49
CA LEU A 267 -2.22 -12.73 7.99
C LEU A 267 -2.31 -11.53 8.92
N ARG A 268 -1.91 -10.35 8.43
CA ARG A 268 -1.92 -9.08 9.17
C ARG A 268 -3.06 -8.16 8.79
N ILE A 269 -3.46 -8.17 7.51
CA ILE A 269 -4.50 -7.28 6.98
C ILE A 269 -5.58 -8.13 6.32
N LEU A 270 -6.83 -7.97 6.79
CA LEU A 270 -8.01 -8.49 6.13
C LEU A 270 -8.89 -7.31 5.72
N LYS A 271 -9.19 -7.19 4.42
CA LYS A 271 -10.10 -6.17 3.89
C LYS A 271 -11.29 -6.83 3.24
N LEU A 272 -12.50 -6.45 3.64
CA LEU A 272 -13.74 -6.94 3.04
C LEU A 272 -14.61 -5.75 2.66
N ARG A 273 -15.03 -5.67 1.40
CA ARG A 273 -15.85 -4.57 0.91
C ARG A 273 -17.13 -5.09 0.26
N ASP A 274 -18.24 -4.41 0.54
CA ASP A 274 -19.53 -4.63 -0.12
C ASP A 274 -20.16 -6.02 0.16
N PHE A 275 -20.02 -6.52 1.40
CA PHE A 275 -20.61 -7.79 1.83
C PHE A 275 -21.61 -7.59 2.97
N GLU A 276 -22.91 -7.75 2.68
CA GLU A 276 -23.98 -7.60 3.67
C GLU A 276 -23.97 -8.73 4.71
N GLU A 277 -23.48 -9.91 4.35
CA GLU A 277 -23.42 -11.08 5.22
C GLU A 277 -22.23 -11.09 6.18
N ILE A 278 -21.38 -10.06 6.11
CA ILE A 278 -20.30 -9.81 7.06
C ILE A 278 -20.83 -8.84 8.13
N THR A 279 -20.98 -9.36 9.35
CA THR A 279 -21.61 -8.66 10.47
C THR A 279 -20.66 -8.55 11.66
N ASN A 280 -21.10 -7.85 12.70
CA ASN A 280 -20.36 -7.73 13.97
C ASN A 280 -20.06 -9.08 14.64
N ASN A 281 -20.81 -10.14 14.30
CA ASN A 281 -20.59 -11.46 14.87
C ASN A 281 -19.24 -12.07 14.45
N CYS A 282 -18.58 -11.53 13.43
CA CYS A 282 -17.26 -12.00 13.02
C CYS A 282 -16.14 -11.71 14.04
N PHE A 283 -16.27 -10.70 14.91
CA PHE A 283 -15.20 -10.30 15.84
C PHE A 283 -14.76 -11.41 16.79
N GLN A 284 -15.68 -12.28 17.21
CA GLN A 284 -15.35 -13.44 18.06
C GLN A 284 -14.40 -14.43 17.35
N TYR A 285 -14.39 -14.43 16.02
CA TYR A 285 -13.53 -15.25 15.19
C TYR A 285 -12.22 -14.54 14.85
N LEU A 286 -12.24 -13.23 14.61
CA LEU A 286 -11.06 -12.44 14.23
C LEU A 286 -9.93 -12.49 15.28
N ASN A 287 -10.26 -12.64 16.56
CA ASN A 287 -9.23 -12.74 17.60
C ASN A 287 -8.39 -14.02 17.56
N ARG A 288 -8.86 -15.03 16.82
CA ARG A 288 -8.21 -16.33 16.68
C ARG A 288 -7.08 -16.34 15.63
N PHE A 289 -6.97 -15.27 14.85
CA PHE A 289 -5.86 -15.10 13.91
C PHE A 289 -4.64 -14.54 14.68
N PRO A 290 -3.50 -15.23 14.66
CA PRO A 290 -2.37 -14.89 15.52
C PRO A 290 -1.74 -13.55 15.13
N ALA A 291 -1.50 -13.33 13.85
CA ALA A 291 -0.85 -12.11 13.34
C ALA A 291 -1.83 -10.99 12.93
N LEU A 292 -3.15 -11.20 13.02
CA LEU A 292 -4.10 -10.20 12.49
C LEU A 292 -3.98 -8.88 13.26
N ALA A 293 -3.76 -7.80 12.51
CA ALA A 293 -3.52 -6.45 13.02
C ALA A 293 -4.61 -5.48 12.60
N VAL A 294 -5.17 -5.70 11.41
CA VAL A 294 -6.10 -4.80 10.77
C VAL A 294 -7.25 -5.61 10.17
N PHE A 295 -8.45 -5.13 10.44
CA PHE A 295 -9.67 -5.54 9.75
C PHE A 295 -10.34 -4.28 9.18
N ASP A 296 -10.28 -4.11 7.86
CA ASP A 296 -10.81 -2.97 7.12
C ASP A 296 -12.11 -3.41 6.42
N VAL A 297 -13.24 -2.86 6.86
CA VAL A 297 -14.54 -3.16 6.26
C VAL A 297 -15.17 -1.90 5.70
N LEU A 298 -15.73 -2.03 4.50
CA LEU A 298 -16.42 -0.93 3.84
C LEU A 298 -17.75 -1.44 3.32
N ASP A 299 -18.83 -0.72 3.64
CA ASP A 299 -20.17 -1.00 3.12
C ASP A 299 -20.62 -2.46 3.37
N CYS A 300 -20.24 -3.00 4.53
CA CYS A 300 -20.74 -4.25 5.10
C CYS A 300 -21.82 -3.97 6.15
N ASP A 301 -22.55 -4.99 6.64
CA ASP A 301 -23.63 -4.81 7.64
C ASP A 301 -23.11 -4.62 9.08
N PHE A 302 -22.35 -3.55 9.27
CA PHE A 302 -21.90 -3.09 10.59
C PHE A 302 -22.86 -2.00 11.10
N ASN A 303 -23.40 -2.24 12.29
CA ASN A 303 -24.22 -1.29 13.03
C ASN A 303 -23.44 -0.65 14.19
N GLY A 304 -24.01 0.37 14.84
CA GLY A 304 -23.30 1.08 15.93
C GLY A 304 -22.91 0.21 17.13
N LEU A 305 -23.54 -0.96 17.33
CA LEU A 305 -23.16 -1.90 18.39
C LEU A 305 -21.85 -2.63 18.09
N ALA A 306 -21.41 -2.64 16.82
CA ALA A 306 -20.15 -3.22 16.39
C ALA A 306 -18.98 -2.68 17.20
N GLN A 307 -18.99 -1.36 17.41
CA GLN A 307 -17.91 -0.66 18.06
C GLN A 307 -17.70 -1.15 19.49
N LEU A 308 -18.77 -1.23 20.28
CA LEU A 308 -18.71 -1.70 21.66
C LEU A 308 -18.27 -3.17 21.75
N GLY A 309 -18.72 -4.01 20.81
CA GLY A 309 -18.30 -5.41 20.74
C GLY A 309 -16.82 -5.57 20.40
N ALA A 310 -16.34 -4.81 19.42
CA ALA A 310 -14.95 -4.82 18.98
C ALA A 310 -14.00 -4.31 20.08
N GLU A 311 -14.34 -3.20 20.74
CA GLU A 311 -13.55 -2.62 21.85
C GLU A 311 -13.40 -3.58 23.02
N ARG A 312 -14.48 -4.29 23.42
CA ARG A 312 -14.44 -5.33 24.47
C ARG A 312 -13.49 -6.47 24.12
N LEU A 313 -13.32 -6.75 22.83
CA LEU A 313 -12.43 -7.77 22.30
C LEU A 313 -11.01 -7.25 22.01
N GLY A 314 -10.72 -6.00 22.38
CA GLY A 314 -9.39 -5.38 22.27
C GLY A 314 -9.09 -4.73 20.92
N TRP A 315 -10.11 -4.44 20.11
CA TRP A 315 -9.97 -3.71 18.85
C TRP A 315 -10.18 -2.21 19.06
N GLU A 316 -9.31 -1.39 18.51
CA GLU A 316 -9.52 0.05 18.38
C GLU A 316 -10.28 0.33 17.08
N VAL A 317 -11.37 1.08 17.19
CA VAL A 317 -12.33 1.31 16.11
C VAL A 317 -12.14 2.70 15.53
N HIS A 318 -11.98 2.77 14.22
CA HIS A 318 -11.78 4.00 13.48
C HIS A 318 -12.91 4.15 12.44
N PRO A 319 -14.02 4.82 12.79
CA PRO A 319 -15.10 5.07 11.84
C PRO A 319 -14.63 6.03 10.74
N ASP A 320 -14.98 5.71 9.49
CA ASP A 320 -14.70 6.52 8.30
C ASP A 320 -13.22 6.88 8.12
N GLY A 321 -12.31 6.09 8.70
CA GLY A 321 -10.88 6.35 8.66
C GLY A 321 -10.17 5.59 7.53
N GLY A 322 -9.34 6.28 6.77
CA GLY A 322 -8.42 5.62 5.84
C GLY A 322 -7.40 4.77 6.58
N LEU A 323 -7.33 3.47 6.27
CA LEU A 323 -6.42 2.51 6.94
C LEU A 323 -4.97 3.02 7.02
N LEU A 324 -4.43 3.47 5.88
CA LEU A 324 -3.04 3.90 5.81
C LEU A 324 -2.80 5.14 6.69
N GLU A 325 -3.75 6.07 6.69
CA GLU A 325 -3.71 7.29 7.47
C GLU A 325 -3.74 7.00 8.98
N ILE A 326 -4.57 6.06 9.42
CA ILE A 326 -4.62 5.58 10.82
C ILE A 326 -3.25 5.03 11.23
N LEU A 327 -2.71 4.09 10.43
CA LEU A 327 -1.41 3.48 10.73
C LEU A 327 -0.26 4.50 10.70
N GLN A 328 -0.32 5.50 9.82
CA GLN A 328 0.65 6.60 9.80
C GLN A 328 0.58 7.42 11.11
N SER A 329 -0.62 7.73 11.59
CA SER A 329 -0.83 8.42 12.87
C SER A 329 -0.27 7.59 14.03
N ASP A 330 -0.54 6.29 14.05
CA ASP A 330 -0.05 5.37 15.07
C ASP A 330 1.48 5.26 15.08
N CYS A 331 2.12 5.24 13.90
CA CYS A 331 3.58 5.30 13.83
C CYS A 331 4.13 6.60 14.44
N VAL A 332 3.48 7.74 14.22
CA VAL A 332 3.88 9.01 14.85
C VAL A 332 3.74 8.93 16.38
N LYS A 333 2.61 8.41 16.89
CA LYS A 333 2.42 8.18 18.34
C LYS A 333 3.52 7.28 18.90
N HIS A 334 3.85 6.20 18.20
CA HIS A 334 4.91 5.27 18.59
C HIS A 334 6.28 5.95 18.64
N ILE A 335 6.65 6.71 17.61
CA ILE A 335 7.91 7.47 17.59
C ILE A 335 7.98 8.49 18.73
N MET A 336 6.88 9.21 19.00
CA MET A 336 6.83 10.16 20.12
C MET A 336 7.04 9.45 21.46
N ALA A 337 6.45 8.27 21.64
CA ALA A 337 6.66 7.45 22.83
C ALA A 337 8.11 6.97 22.95
N LEU A 338 8.70 6.49 21.85
CA LEU A 338 10.12 6.07 21.80
C LEU A 338 11.07 7.22 22.14
N ARG A 339 10.82 8.44 21.63
CA ARG A 339 11.64 9.61 21.98
C ARG A 339 11.58 9.89 23.47
N ASN A 340 10.40 9.81 24.07
CA ASN A 340 10.23 10.00 25.49
C ASN A 340 10.98 8.92 26.31
N THR A 341 10.94 7.65 25.90
CA THR A 341 11.67 6.57 26.60
C THR A 341 13.18 6.70 26.47
N LEU A 342 13.67 7.26 25.36
CA LEU A 342 15.10 7.53 25.12
C LEU A 342 15.58 8.87 25.73
N GLY A 343 14.73 9.62 26.42
CA GLY A 343 15.09 10.94 26.96
C GLY A 343 15.32 12.02 25.90
N LEU A 344 14.89 11.78 24.66
CA LEU A 344 14.97 12.75 23.56
C LEU A 344 13.79 13.74 23.66
N PRO A 345 13.97 15.00 23.26
CA PRO A 345 12.90 15.99 23.31
C PRO A 345 11.73 15.55 22.43
N VAL A 346 10.53 15.43 23.00
CA VAL A 346 9.31 15.12 22.24
C VAL A 346 9.00 16.32 21.35
N ARG A 347 9.12 16.12 20.03
CA ARG A 347 8.78 17.13 19.02
C ARG A 347 7.53 16.66 18.28
N PRO A 348 6.62 17.56 17.89
CA PRO A 348 5.56 17.21 16.94
C PRO A 348 6.23 16.74 15.64
N ILE A 349 6.17 15.43 15.37
CA ILE A 349 6.73 14.85 14.16
C ILE A 349 5.62 14.76 13.14
N ARG A 350 5.78 15.49 12.03
CA ARG A 350 4.96 15.28 10.84
C ARG A 350 5.74 14.40 9.89
N ARG A 351 5.30 13.15 9.77
CA ARG A 351 5.79 12.26 8.71
C ARG A 351 5.40 12.82 7.35
N SER A 352 6.30 12.67 6.38
CA SER A 352 5.92 12.84 4.97
C SER A 352 4.82 11.85 4.63
N ALA A 353 3.90 12.24 3.75
CA ALA A 353 3.00 11.28 3.15
C ALA A 353 3.83 10.19 2.47
N ALA A 354 3.48 8.93 2.70
CA ALA A 354 4.13 7.81 2.03
C ALA A 354 4.00 8.01 0.51
N LYS A 355 5.08 7.73 -0.21
CA LYS A 355 5.12 7.84 -1.67
C LYS A 355 5.19 6.44 -2.29
N PRO A 356 4.55 6.21 -3.45
CA PRO A 356 4.79 5.01 -4.24
C PRO A 356 6.29 4.80 -4.44
N LEU A 357 6.77 3.65 -3.99
CA LEU A 357 8.16 3.28 -4.12
C LEU A 357 8.40 2.77 -5.54
N ARG A 358 9.48 3.26 -6.17
CA ARG A 358 9.84 2.85 -7.53
C ARG A 358 10.54 1.49 -7.49
N ASP A 359 10.23 0.62 -8.43
CA ASP A 359 10.81 -0.73 -8.53
C ASP A 359 12.34 -0.74 -8.66
N LYS A 360 12.91 0.31 -9.26
CA LYS A 360 14.37 0.49 -9.39
C LYS A 360 15.02 1.20 -8.20
N ALA A 361 14.26 1.53 -7.15
CA ALA A 361 14.81 2.21 -5.99
C ALA A 361 15.76 1.28 -5.23
N LYS A 362 16.92 1.82 -4.85
CA LYS A 362 17.93 1.09 -4.07
C LYS A 362 17.46 0.87 -2.64
N ILE A 363 17.78 -0.30 -2.13
CA ILE A 363 17.55 -0.73 -0.76
C ILE A 363 18.82 -0.46 0.04
N THR A 364 18.63 0.21 1.15
CA THR A 364 19.60 0.34 2.23
C THR A 364 19.20 -0.61 3.35
N ILE A 365 20.17 -1.17 4.05
CA ILE A 365 19.91 -2.13 5.12
C ILE A 365 20.38 -1.52 6.43
N ILE A 366 19.51 -1.55 7.44
CA ILE A 366 19.90 -1.16 8.80
C ILE A 366 19.78 -2.36 9.75
N PRO A 367 20.71 -2.53 10.71
CA PRO A 367 20.51 -3.48 11.80
C PRO A 367 19.25 -3.14 12.61
N ARG A 368 18.46 -4.14 12.99
CA ARG A 368 17.26 -3.99 13.83
C ARG A 368 17.49 -3.24 15.14
N PRO A 369 18.61 -3.45 15.86
CA PRO A 369 18.91 -2.65 17.06
C PRO A 369 18.96 -1.14 16.79
N ASN A 370 19.26 -0.74 15.55
CA ASN A 370 19.33 0.66 15.14
C ASN A 370 17.96 1.22 14.70
N LEU A 371 16.90 0.40 14.65
CA LEU A 371 15.57 0.81 14.21
C LEU A 371 15.03 1.96 15.07
N SER A 372 15.16 1.89 16.40
CA SER A 372 14.67 2.95 17.29
C SER A 372 15.40 4.27 17.07
N ALA A 373 16.72 4.24 16.85
CA ALA A 373 17.50 5.44 16.53
C ALA A 373 17.09 6.03 15.18
N PHE A 374 16.90 5.17 14.16
CA PHE A 374 16.42 5.56 12.84
C PHE A 374 15.03 6.21 12.89
N LEU A 375 14.07 5.57 13.56
CA LEU A 375 12.69 6.05 13.68
C LEU A 375 12.57 7.36 14.46
N THR A 376 13.39 7.52 15.49
CA THR A 376 13.38 8.75 16.29
C THR A 376 14.11 9.90 15.62
N GLY A 377 14.89 9.67 14.57
CA GLY A 377 15.70 10.71 13.93
C GLY A 377 16.70 11.31 14.92
N ASP A 378 17.33 10.45 15.71
CA ASP A 378 18.43 10.85 16.59
C ASP A 378 19.49 11.56 15.74
N PRO A 379 19.94 12.79 16.09
CA PRO A 379 20.91 13.54 15.30
C PRO A 379 22.27 12.83 15.13
N THR A 380 22.55 11.81 15.95
CA THR A 380 23.70 10.91 15.76
C THR A 380 23.52 9.97 14.57
N SER A 381 22.27 9.71 14.17
CA SER A 381 21.96 9.03 12.93
C SER A 381 22.10 10.02 11.76
N SER A 382 22.83 9.62 10.72
CA SER A 382 23.09 10.42 9.51
C SER A 382 21.83 10.79 8.70
N SER A 383 20.65 10.33 9.12
CA SER A 383 19.37 10.59 8.48
C SER A 383 18.70 11.80 9.13
N THR A 384 18.91 13.00 8.56
CA THR A 384 18.07 14.14 8.94
C THR A 384 16.66 13.89 8.38
N PRO A 385 15.60 13.85 9.22
CA PRO A 385 14.25 13.63 8.70
C PRO A 385 13.92 14.76 7.73
N ALA A 386 13.70 14.39 6.47
CA ALA A 386 13.36 15.35 5.42
C ALA A 386 12.11 16.12 5.87
N ARG A 387 12.24 17.45 6.05
CA ARG A 387 11.08 18.31 6.29
C ARG A 387 10.04 18.02 5.22
N ASN A 388 8.78 17.86 5.61
CA ASN A 388 7.68 17.60 4.68
C ASN A 388 7.40 18.84 3.81
N ARG A 389 8.27 19.05 2.82
CA ARG A 389 8.26 20.20 1.91
C ARG A 389 6.95 20.28 1.15
N ALA A 390 6.40 19.13 0.74
CA ALA A 390 5.10 19.07 0.06
C ALA A 390 3.97 19.63 0.92
N TYR A 391 3.98 19.38 2.23
CA TYR A 391 3.00 19.97 3.14
C TYR A 391 3.20 21.48 3.27
N LEU A 392 4.43 21.96 3.48
CA LEU A 392 4.71 23.40 3.62
C LEU A 392 4.33 24.17 2.35
N ASP A 393 4.64 23.61 1.18
CA ASP A 393 4.27 24.18 -0.12
C ASP A 393 2.74 24.20 -0.28
N ALA A 394 2.05 23.13 0.14
CA ALA A 394 0.58 23.06 0.13
C ALA A 394 -0.06 24.05 1.11
N GLU A 395 0.51 24.23 2.30
CA GLU A 395 0.07 25.21 3.30
C GLU A 395 0.17 26.63 2.76
N GLN A 396 1.32 26.97 2.17
CA GLN A 396 1.51 28.25 1.52
C GLN A 396 0.51 28.44 0.37
N GLN A 397 0.26 27.41 -0.43
CA GLN A 397 -0.72 27.46 -1.51
C GLN A 397 -2.15 27.70 -1.00
N VAL A 398 -2.57 27.02 0.08
CA VAL A 398 -3.89 27.25 0.69
C VAL A 398 -3.99 28.66 1.25
N ARG A 399 -2.96 29.17 1.94
CA ARG A 399 -2.93 30.56 2.43
C ARG A 399 -3.08 31.58 1.30
N VAL A 400 -2.41 31.37 0.16
CA VAL A 400 -2.57 32.22 -1.03
C VAL A 400 -3.99 32.12 -1.60
N MET A 401 -4.59 30.93 -1.62
CA MET A 401 -5.98 30.76 -2.05
C MET A 401 -6.96 31.51 -1.13
N GLU A 402 -6.74 31.49 0.19
CA GLU A 402 -7.56 32.21 1.18
C GLU A 402 -7.50 33.73 1.03
N GLN A 403 -6.39 34.28 0.51
CA GLN A 403 -6.24 35.71 0.28
C GLN A 403 -7.03 36.22 -0.95
N THR A 404 -7.39 35.33 -1.89
CA THR A 404 -8.09 35.72 -3.12
C THR A 404 -9.59 35.37 -3.06
N PRO A 405 -10.50 36.23 -3.57
CA PRO A 405 -11.94 35.89 -3.63
C PRO A 405 -12.23 34.58 -4.38
N ALA A 406 -11.54 34.35 -5.51
CA ALA A 406 -11.69 33.14 -6.31
C ALA A 406 -11.17 31.89 -5.59
N GLY A 407 -10.04 31.98 -4.87
CA GLY A 407 -9.50 30.88 -4.10
C GLY A 407 -10.38 30.49 -2.91
N ARG A 408 -10.91 31.48 -2.18
CA ARG A 408 -11.90 31.25 -1.11
C ARG A 408 -13.16 30.57 -1.63
N GLU A 409 -13.68 31.01 -2.76
CA GLU A 409 -14.84 30.35 -3.38
C GLU A 409 -14.53 28.91 -3.80
N LYS A 410 -13.31 28.66 -4.30
CA LYS A 410 -12.86 27.29 -4.61
C LYS A 410 -12.78 26.40 -3.37
N LEU A 411 -12.20 26.88 -2.26
CA LEU A 411 -12.17 26.15 -0.98
C LEU A 411 -13.58 25.89 -0.46
N ARG A 412 -14.46 26.91 -0.51
CA ARG A 412 -15.87 26.78 -0.10
C ARG A 412 -16.62 25.73 -0.92
N ARG A 413 -16.40 25.66 -2.24
CA ARG A 413 -16.99 24.64 -3.12
C ARG A 413 -16.54 23.23 -2.79
N THR A 414 -15.26 23.04 -2.43
CA THR A 414 -14.78 21.74 -1.94
C THR A 414 -15.37 21.39 -0.58
N GLY A 415 -15.78 22.41 0.19
CA GLY A 415 -16.25 22.26 1.55
C GLY A 415 -15.15 21.86 2.53
N PHE A 416 -13.89 21.83 2.11
CA PHE A 416 -12.76 21.45 2.94
C PHE A 416 -12.44 22.52 3.99
N SER A 417 -12.07 22.07 5.19
CA SER A 417 -11.35 22.93 6.13
C SER A 417 -9.98 23.33 5.56
N HIS A 418 -9.33 24.35 6.15
CA HIS A 418 -7.96 24.73 5.79
C HIS A 418 -7.03 23.50 5.77
N PHE A 419 -7.07 22.71 6.84
CA PHE A 419 -6.23 21.53 6.99
C PHE A 419 -6.55 20.42 6.01
N GLU A 420 -7.85 20.15 5.76
CA GLU A 420 -8.28 19.18 4.74
C GLU A 420 -7.80 19.59 3.35
N ALA A 421 -7.84 20.90 3.04
CA ALA A 421 -7.33 21.43 1.79
C ALA A 421 -5.80 21.29 1.67
N VAL A 422 -5.05 21.57 2.74
CA VAL A 422 -3.59 21.37 2.76
C VAL A 422 -3.24 19.90 2.59
N ASP A 423 -3.89 19.00 3.33
CA ASP A 423 -3.64 17.55 3.21
C ASP A 423 -3.97 17.06 1.79
N TYR A 424 -5.15 17.42 1.27
CA TYR A 424 -5.57 17.11 -0.09
C TYR A 424 -4.54 17.58 -1.14
N ILE A 425 -4.12 18.84 -1.09
CA ILE A 425 -3.16 19.41 -2.05
C ILE A 425 -1.80 18.73 -1.91
N SER A 426 -1.33 18.51 -0.68
CA SER A 426 -0.02 17.89 -0.42
C SER A 426 0.07 16.46 -0.93
N ARG A 427 -1.06 15.72 -0.91
CA ARG A 427 -1.14 14.32 -1.35
C ARG A 427 -1.63 14.15 -2.77
N LYS A 428 -2.20 15.17 -3.41
CA LYS A 428 -2.84 15.05 -4.73
C LYS A 428 -1.95 14.36 -5.77
N LYS A 429 -0.72 14.85 -5.93
CA LYS A 429 0.26 14.28 -6.87
C LYS A 429 0.66 12.86 -6.52
N ILE A 430 0.65 12.52 -5.23
CA ILE A 430 1.01 11.18 -4.76
C ILE A 430 -0.14 10.21 -5.06
N ARG A 431 -1.38 10.61 -4.76
CA ARG A 431 -2.61 9.83 -5.04
C ARG A 431 -2.76 9.48 -6.51
N GLU A 432 -2.38 10.40 -7.40
CA GLU A 432 -2.38 10.17 -8.85
C GLU A 432 -1.35 9.11 -9.31
N LEU A 433 -0.36 8.80 -8.46
CA LEU A 433 0.69 7.81 -8.73
C LEU A 433 0.49 6.51 -7.92
N GLU A 434 -0.55 6.42 -7.08
CA GLU A 434 -0.81 5.23 -6.28
C GLU A 434 -1.20 4.08 -7.20
N THR A 435 -0.42 3.00 -7.15
CA THR A 435 -0.79 1.71 -7.74
C THR A 435 -1.81 1.01 -6.83
N TRP A 436 -2.56 0.04 -7.36
CA TRP A 436 -3.62 -0.63 -6.60
C TRP A 436 -3.12 -1.29 -5.31
N GLU A 437 -1.88 -1.79 -5.29
CA GLU A 437 -1.29 -2.45 -4.13
C GLU A 437 -0.67 -1.47 -3.13
N PHE A 438 -0.42 -0.22 -3.54
CA PHE A 438 0.36 0.76 -2.80
C PHE A 438 -0.13 0.92 -1.35
N ARG A 439 -1.44 1.15 -1.17
CA ARG A 439 -2.00 1.42 0.16
C ARG A 439 -1.87 0.20 1.08
N THR A 440 -2.14 -1.00 0.57
CA THR A 440 -2.05 -2.24 1.35
C THR A 440 -0.61 -2.58 1.72
N LEU A 441 0.33 -2.50 0.77
CA LEU A 441 1.75 -2.75 1.06
C LEU A 441 2.36 -1.71 1.99
N THR A 442 2.01 -0.43 1.81
CA THR A 442 2.47 0.61 2.73
C THR A 442 1.88 0.40 4.13
N SER A 443 0.62 -0.01 4.22
CA SER A 443 -0.01 -0.37 5.51
C SER A 443 0.71 -1.56 6.15
N LEU A 444 1.07 -2.57 5.36
CA LEU A 444 1.85 -3.71 5.84
C LEU A 444 3.20 -3.27 6.42
N ASN A 445 3.91 -2.38 5.72
CA ASN A 445 5.16 -1.81 6.19
C ASN A 445 5.01 -1.02 7.50
N ARG A 446 3.89 -0.29 7.67
CA ARG A 446 3.58 0.40 8.94
C ARG A 446 3.30 -0.57 10.08
N ILE A 447 2.62 -1.69 9.79
CA ILE A 447 2.42 -2.74 10.79
C ILE A 447 3.77 -3.37 11.18
N SER A 448 4.65 -3.63 10.21
CA SER A 448 6.04 -4.08 10.47
C SER A 448 6.79 -3.12 11.37
N GLU A 449 6.68 -1.81 11.12
CA GLU A 449 7.28 -0.78 11.97
C GLU A 449 6.72 -0.82 13.40
N LEU A 450 5.40 -0.88 13.55
CA LEU A 450 4.71 -0.83 14.84
C LEU A 450 4.91 -2.10 15.68
N ARG A 451 5.08 -3.25 15.04
CA ARG A 451 5.23 -4.56 15.70
C ARG A 451 6.64 -5.12 15.68
N ASN A 452 7.58 -4.44 15.02
CA ASN A 452 8.96 -4.90 14.81
C ASN A 452 9.05 -6.36 14.31
N ASP A 453 8.06 -6.77 13.51
CA ASP A 453 7.87 -8.13 13.00
C ASP A 453 7.88 -9.26 14.05
N GLU A 454 7.57 -8.97 15.32
CA GLU A 454 7.53 -9.99 16.38
C GLU A 454 6.48 -11.07 16.13
N ASP A 455 5.35 -10.70 15.52
CA ASP A 455 4.29 -11.62 15.12
C ASP A 455 4.74 -12.58 14.01
N PHE A 456 5.57 -12.13 13.07
CA PHE A 456 6.18 -13.01 12.07
C PHE A 456 7.19 -13.98 12.70
N ARG A 457 8.04 -13.51 13.62
CA ARG A 457 8.93 -14.42 14.37
C ARG A 457 8.15 -15.46 15.16
N ALA A 458 7.05 -15.05 15.79
CA ALA A 458 6.16 -15.97 16.51
C ALA A 458 5.49 -17.00 15.58
N ALA A 459 5.25 -16.64 14.32
CA ALA A 459 4.78 -17.56 13.28
C ALA A 459 5.90 -18.42 12.66
N GLY A 460 7.14 -18.33 13.14
CA GLY A 460 8.28 -19.13 12.68
C GLY A 460 9.01 -18.57 11.46
N LEU A 461 8.78 -17.30 11.10
CA LEU A 461 9.48 -16.68 9.97
C LEU A 461 10.84 -16.15 10.40
N GLU A 462 11.85 -16.38 9.55
CA GLU A 462 13.19 -15.83 9.70
C GLU A 462 13.21 -14.37 9.28
N VAL A 463 12.73 -13.51 10.18
CA VAL A 463 12.79 -12.06 10.03
C VAL A 463 14.17 -11.59 10.51
N GLY A 464 15.20 -11.86 9.70
CA GLY A 464 16.63 -11.67 10.06
C GLY A 464 16.97 -10.31 10.67
N ASP A 465 18.18 -10.15 11.22
CA ASP A 465 18.58 -9.02 12.09
C ASP A 465 18.68 -7.64 11.42
N SER A 466 18.24 -7.55 10.18
CA SER A 466 18.35 -6.39 9.31
C SER A 466 16.99 -5.99 8.77
N ILE A 467 16.79 -4.68 8.57
CA ILE A 467 15.57 -4.09 8.02
C ILE A 467 15.90 -3.39 6.72
N PRO A 468 15.25 -3.75 5.61
CA PRO A 468 15.38 -3.03 4.36
C PRO A 468 14.63 -1.70 4.41
N ILE A 469 15.28 -0.66 3.89
CA ILE A 469 14.77 0.70 3.80
C ILE A 469 14.91 1.19 2.36
N VAL A 470 13.85 1.79 1.82
CA VAL A 470 13.80 2.39 0.49
C VAL A 470 13.30 3.82 0.59
N CYS A 471 14.09 4.78 0.12
CA CYS A 471 13.73 6.21 0.16
C CYS A 471 13.34 6.71 1.58
N GLY A 472 13.97 6.17 2.62
CA GLY A 472 13.67 6.49 4.02
C GLY A 472 12.43 5.80 4.59
N GLU A 473 11.79 4.91 3.83
CA GLU A 473 10.66 4.11 4.27
C GLU A 473 11.08 2.67 4.55
N ILE A 474 10.66 2.13 5.70
CA ILE A 474 10.83 0.72 6.01
C ILE A 474 9.97 -0.10 5.05
N ILE A 475 10.50 -1.21 4.54
CA ILE A 475 9.72 -2.20 3.79
C ILE A 475 9.75 -3.56 4.51
N SER A 476 8.85 -4.46 4.12
CA SER A 476 8.87 -5.84 4.62
C SER A 476 10.23 -6.49 4.42
N ALA A 477 10.76 -7.11 5.48
CA ALA A 477 12.02 -7.86 5.44
C ALA A 477 11.92 -9.15 4.60
N VAL A 478 10.71 -9.69 4.46
CA VAL A 478 10.40 -10.83 3.60
C VAL A 478 9.82 -10.31 2.29
N PRO A 479 10.26 -10.80 1.11
CA PRO A 479 9.72 -10.38 -0.17
C PRO A 479 8.21 -10.59 -0.25
N VAL A 480 7.51 -9.72 -0.98
CA VAL A 480 6.05 -9.78 -1.09
C VAL A 480 5.62 -9.90 -2.55
N ALA A 481 4.87 -10.94 -2.86
CA ALA A 481 4.17 -11.11 -4.11
C ALA A 481 2.73 -10.58 -3.97
N SER A 482 2.39 -9.56 -4.76
CA SER A 482 1.04 -9.00 -4.84
C SER A 482 0.36 -9.47 -6.11
N LEU A 483 -0.79 -10.13 -5.99
CA LEU A 483 -1.61 -10.54 -7.13
C LEU A 483 -3.03 -9.99 -6.98
N ARG A 484 -3.51 -9.31 -8.01
CA ARG A 484 -4.93 -8.93 -8.16
C ARG A 484 -5.63 -9.86 -9.13
N LEU A 485 -6.79 -10.38 -8.74
CA LEU A 485 -7.67 -11.23 -9.53
C LEU A 485 -9.01 -10.50 -9.74
N GLY A 486 -9.28 -10.11 -10.97
CA GLY A 486 -10.42 -9.29 -11.34
C GLY A 486 -10.04 -7.89 -11.83
N PRO A 487 -11.03 -7.12 -12.30
CA PRO A 487 -10.79 -5.80 -12.87
C PRO A 487 -10.29 -4.81 -11.82
N GLU A 488 -9.63 -3.76 -12.30
CA GLU A 488 -9.33 -2.59 -11.48
C GLU A 488 -10.62 -1.88 -11.12
N LEU A 489 -10.98 -1.91 -9.85
CA LEU A 489 -12.10 -1.14 -9.35
C LEU A 489 -11.59 0.28 -9.15
N SER A 490 -12.15 1.23 -9.91
CA SER A 490 -11.87 2.65 -9.75
C SER A 490 -12.47 3.12 -8.42
N TYR A 491 -11.72 2.95 -7.34
CA TYR A 491 -12.08 3.52 -6.06
C TYR A 491 -11.78 5.01 -6.15
N THR A 492 -12.83 5.81 -6.30
CA THR A 492 -12.67 7.25 -6.08
C THR A 492 -12.51 7.42 -4.57
N PRO A 493 -11.34 7.87 -4.08
CA PRO A 493 -11.16 8.07 -2.66
C PRO A 493 -12.27 9.00 -2.20
N SER A 494 -13.09 8.47 -1.30
CA SER A 494 -14.20 9.19 -0.72
C SER A 494 -13.66 10.37 0.08
N ARG A 495 -14.52 11.35 0.37
CA ARG A 495 -14.14 12.45 1.27
C ARG A 495 -13.73 11.92 2.66
N ALA A 496 -14.21 10.76 3.07
CA ALA A 496 -13.81 10.09 4.31
C ALA A 496 -12.34 9.61 4.28
N ASP A 497 -11.77 9.35 3.09
CA ASP A 497 -10.35 9.00 2.94
C ASP A 497 -9.41 10.22 3.09
N LEU A 498 -9.93 11.41 3.41
CA LEU A 498 -9.14 12.57 3.79
C LEU A 498 -8.94 12.58 5.30
N HIS A 499 -7.69 12.38 5.72
CA HIS A 499 -7.31 12.40 7.12
C HIS A 499 -7.62 13.77 7.73
N GLN A 500 -8.40 13.80 8.82
CA GLN A 500 -8.39 14.95 9.71
C GLN A 500 -7.07 14.90 10.51
N PRO A 501 -6.20 15.94 10.43
CA PRO A 501 -4.96 15.94 11.17
C PRO A 501 -5.22 15.81 12.67
N PHE A 502 -4.66 14.76 13.27
CA PHE A 502 -4.71 14.41 14.69
C PHE A 502 -4.03 15.44 15.63
N TYR A 503 -3.67 16.64 15.14
CA TYR A 503 -2.60 17.45 15.73
C TYR A 503 -3.04 18.72 16.47
N ASP A 504 -4.33 19.08 16.47
CA ASP A 504 -4.81 20.29 17.17
C ASP A 504 -5.47 20.02 18.54
N GLY A 505 -5.71 18.75 18.90
CA GLY A 505 -6.15 18.38 20.24
C GLY A 505 -4.96 17.98 21.11
N GLY A 506 -4.70 18.70 22.21
CA GLY A 506 -3.81 18.22 23.26
C GLY A 506 -4.18 16.77 23.64
N MET A 507 -3.18 15.97 24.04
CA MET A 507 -3.27 14.52 24.31
C MET A 507 -4.42 14.05 25.23
N SER A 508 -5.19 14.97 25.83
CA SER A 508 -6.32 14.69 26.71
C SER A 508 -7.68 14.58 25.99
N ASP A 509 -7.84 15.06 24.76
CA ASP A 509 -9.18 15.16 24.14
C ASP A 509 -9.48 13.95 23.25
N ARG A 510 -9.96 12.87 23.88
CA ARG A 510 -10.57 11.70 23.19
C ARG A 510 -11.87 12.06 22.45
N SER A 511 -12.29 13.33 22.45
CA SER A 511 -13.57 13.78 21.90
C SER A 511 -13.44 14.56 20.60
N LEU A 512 -12.47 14.25 19.73
CA LEU A 512 -12.59 14.58 18.31
C LEU A 512 -13.76 13.77 17.73
N LYS A 513 -14.98 14.31 17.95
CA LYS A 513 -16.20 13.83 17.36
C LYS A 513 -16.01 13.99 15.85
N TYR A 514 -15.75 12.88 15.17
CA TYR A 514 -15.94 12.75 13.73
C TYR A 514 -17.42 13.03 13.44
N THR A 515 -17.80 14.30 13.35
CA THR A 515 -19.15 14.68 12.94
C THR A 515 -19.21 14.59 11.42
N CYS A 516 -19.06 13.38 10.87
CA CYS A 516 -19.45 13.11 9.50
C CYS A 516 -20.98 13.25 9.45
N ARG A 517 -21.46 14.39 8.93
CA ARG A 517 -22.89 14.64 8.74
C ARG A 517 -23.42 13.64 7.70
N LYS A 518 -24.12 12.59 8.16
CA LYS A 518 -25.03 11.72 7.39
C LYS A 518 -24.58 11.45 5.94
N VAL A 519 -23.40 10.87 5.72
CA VAL A 519 -23.04 10.29 4.42
C VAL A 519 -23.13 8.78 4.56
N GLY A 520 -23.98 8.15 3.75
CA GLY A 520 -24.44 6.77 3.92
C GLY A 520 -23.44 5.66 3.60
N ALA A 521 -22.14 5.93 3.57
CA ALA A 521 -21.11 4.89 3.44
C ALA A 521 -20.50 4.67 4.83
N LYS A 522 -20.60 3.45 5.36
CA LYS A 522 -20.11 3.10 6.69
C LYS A 522 -18.80 2.35 6.54
N GLY A 523 -17.70 3.09 6.37
CA GLY A 523 -16.37 2.50 6.44
C GLY A 523 -15.96 2.34 7.90
N TYR A 524 -15.41 1.19 8.27
CA TYR A 524 -14.79 0.99 9.58
C TYR A 524 -13.44 0.31 9.41
N VAL A 525 -12.42 0.89 10.03
CA VAL A 525 -11.13 0.23 10.20
C VAL A 525 -10.98 -0.15 11.65
N TYR A 526 -10.76 -1.44 11.89
CA TYR A 526 -10.48 -1.99 13.20
C TYR A 526 -9.00 -2.34 13.28
N THR A 527 -8.32 -1.84 14.30
CA THR A 527 -6.89 -2.09 14.52
C THR A 527 -6.67 -2.79 15.85
N ARG A 528 -5.70 -3.69 15.89
CA ARG A 528 -5.29 -4.44 17.09
C ARG A 528 -3.78 -4.37 17.22
N ILE A 529 -3.26 -3.17 17.44
CA ILE A 529 -1.83 -2.89 17.56
C ILE A 529 -1.59 -2.27 18.93
N LYS A 530 -0.82 -2.95 19.78
CA LYS A 530 -0.47 -2.43 21.11
C LYS A 530 0.70 -1.47 20.97
N ILE A 531 0.41 -0.16 20.94
CA ILE A 531 1.46 0.85 21.02
C ILE A 531 1.79 1.06 22.50
N PRO A 532 3.06 0.96 22.93
CA PRO A 532 3.44 1.31 24.28
C PRO A 532 3.12 2.79 24.51
N ILE A 533 2.10 3.07 25.31
CA ILE A 533 1.73 4.42 25.68
C ILE A 533 2.83 4.92 26.63
N ALA A 534 3.54 5.96 26.22
CA ALA A 534 4.43 6.67 27.12
C ALA A 534 3.62 7.13 28.32
N ARG A 535 3.88 6.55 29.50
CA ARG A 535 3.34 7.06 30.76
C ARG A 535 3.90 8.48 30.90
N THR A 536 3.07 9.48 30.63
CA THR A 536 3.35 10.85 31.03
C THR A 536 3.53 10.81 32.54
N ARG A 537 4.75 11.05 33.02
CA ARG A 537 5.00 11.22 34.45
C ARG A 537 4.02 12.28 34.92
N THR A 538 3.08 11.90 35.78
CA THR A 538 2.17 12.85 36.40
C THR A 538 3.01 13.88 37.13
N ARG A 539 2.57 15.15 37.08
CA ARG A 539 3.25 16.30 37.68
C ARG A 539 3.70 16.06 39.13
N GLU A 540 2.94 15.26 39.88
CA GLU A 540 3.25 14.83 41.24
C GLU A 540 4.56 14.01 41.36
N GLN A 541 4.90 13.19 40.35
CA GLN A 541 6.18 12.47 40.30
C GLN A 541 7.37 13.36 39.93
N ALA A 542 7.12 14.51 39.29
CA ALA A 542 8.17 15.50 39.01
C ALA A 542 8.44 16.40 40.21
N GLU A 543 7.44 16.67 41.05
CA GLU A 543 7.58 17.51 42.25
C GLU A 543 8.22 16.75 43.43
N GLY A 544 8.13 15.41 43.49
CA GLY A 544 8.74 14.60 44.55
C GLY A 544 10.24 14.27 44.40
N GLN A 545 10.90 14.69 43.30
CA GLN A 545 12.33 14.41 43.07
C GLN A 545 13.27 15.58 43.40
N ASP A 546 12.76 16.72 43.86
CA ASP A 546 13.57 17.93 44.13
C ASP A 546 13.79 18.24 45.62
N GLU A 547 13.28 17.41 46.55
CA GLU A 547 13.44 17.64 48.01
C GLU A 547 14.72 17.02 48.62
N GLY A 548 15.67 16.56 47.79
CA GLY A 548 16.86 15.83 48.23
C GLY A 548 18.21 16.50 47.98
N LYS A 549 18.30 17.82 47.86
CA LYS A 549 19.58 18.54 47.83
C LYS A 549 19.68 19.52 48.99
N THR A 550 20.35 19.06 50.04
CA THR A 550 20.92 19.86 51.11
C THR A 550 21.84 20.94 50.53
N VAL A 551 21.44 22.20 50.71
CA VAL A 551 22.23 23.39 50.41
C VAL A 551 22.95 23.81 51.69
N ASP A 552 24.28 23.75 51.65
CA ASP A 552 25.16 24.45 52.59
C ASP A 552 25.13 25.96 52.35
N LYS A 553 25.13 26.68 53.47
CA LYS A 553 24.96 28.13 53.62
C LYS A 553 26.14 28.94 53.07
N ALA A 554 25.83 29.95 52.26
CA ALA A 554 26.41 31.31 52.30
C ALA A 554 25.50 32.20 51.43
N GLY A 555 24.78 33.19 51.97
CA GLY A 555 25.36 34.43 52.46
C GLY A 555 25.40 35.46 51.34
N GLY A 556 24.27 36.15 51.06
CA GLY A 556 24.21 37.13 49.98
C GLY A 556 22.88 37.89 49.90
N SER A 557 22.77 38.96 50.69
CA SER A 557 21.73 39.97 50.63
C SER A 557 21.70 40.65 49.26
N GLY A 558 20.54 40.63 48.58
CA GLY A 558 20.37 41.21 47.26
C GLY A 558 18.92 41.38 46.86
N SER A 559 18.27 42.40 47.44
CA SER A 559 16.94 42.88 47.10
C SER A 559 16.77 43.15 45.59
N ARG A 560 15.94 42.37 44.90
CA ARG A 560 15.33 42.77 43.62
C ARG A 560 13.86 42.36 43.56
N ARG A 561 13.04 43.42 43.57
CA ARG A 561 11.58 43.50 43.42
C ARG A 561 11.18 42.93 42.04
N ALA A 562 10.60 41.74 42.00
CA ALA A 562 9.99 41.18 40.79
C ALA A 562 8.45 41.29 40.88
N LYS A 563 7.86 41.95 39.88
CA LYS A 563 6.43 42.19 39.73
C LYS A 563 5.67 40.85 39.63
N ARG A 564 4.82 40.55 40.63
CA ARG A 564 3.78 39.53 40.54
C ARG A 564 2.75 39.95 39.47
N ARG A 565 2.68 39.19 38.37
CA ARG A 565 1.49 39.17 37.51
C ARG A 565 0.41 38.38 38.24
N ILE A 566 -0.69 39.06 38.52
CA ILE A 566 -1.95 38.47 39.00
C ILE A 566 -2.53 37.65 37.86
N ILE A 567 -2.48 36.33 37.97
CA ILE A 567 -3.28 35.42 37.14
C ILE A 567 -4.67 35.38 37.79
N LYS A 568 -5.65 36.01 37.13
CA LYS A 568 -7.07 35.91 37.48
C LYS A 568 -7.52 34.46 37.35
N GLY A 569 -8.24 33.99 38.35
CA GLY A 569 -8.56 32.59 38.57
C GLY A 569 -9.42 31.95 37.48
N GLU A 570 -9.05 30.72 37.14
CA GLU A 570 -9.94 29.75 36.52
C GLU A 570 -10.95 29.24 37.56
N LYS A 571 -12.23 29.46 37.28
CA LYS A 571 -13.34 28.83 37.98
C LYS A 571 -13.24 27.32 37.76
N ARG A 572 -12.96 26.58 38.84
CA ARG A 572 -13.23 25.15 38.92
C ARG A 572 -14.75 24.95 38.74
N GLN A 573 -15.17 24.49 37.56
CA GLN A 573 -16.48 23.86 37.42
C GLN A 573 -16.44 22.54 38.18
N GLN A 574 -17.24 22.45 39.25
CA GLN A 574 -17.40 21.23 40.01
C GLN A 574 -18.26 20.24 39.20
N ILE A 575 -17.81 19.00 39.15
CA ILE A 575 -18.43 17.83 38.51
C ILE A 575 -19.81 17.45 39.14
N GLY A 576 -20.29 18.21 40.12
CA GLY A 576 -21.57 17.97 40.82
C GLY A 576 -22.83 18.36 40.05
N ASP A 577 -22.76 19.25 39.06
CA ASP A 577 -23.94 19.78 38.36
C ASP A 577 -24.35 18.99 37.11
N LEU A 578 -23.60 17.95 36.73
CA LEU A 578 -23.87 17.10 35.55
C LEU A 578 -24.63 15.79 35.87
N LEU A 579 -25.02 15.57 37.13
CA LEU A 579 -25.71 14.33 37.57
C LEU A 579 -27.09 14.57 38.21
N ALA A 580 -27.75 15.69 37.89
CA ALA A 580 -29.11 16.00 38.38
C ALA A 580 -30.21 15.94 37.30
N GLY A 581 -30.04 15.12 36.26
CA GLY A 581 -30.90 15.18 35.08
C GLY A 581 -31.33 13.85 34.46
N VAL A 582 -31.39 12.74 35.20
CA VAL A 582 -32.05 11.50 34.74
C VAL A 582 -32.63 10.73 35.94
N MET A 583 -33.75 11.20 36.50
CA MET A 583 -34.70 10.37 37.28
C MET A 583 -36.07 11.06 37.27
N GLY A 584 -37.10 10.34 36.81
CA GLY A 584 -38.50 10.78 36.68
C GLY A 584 -38.91 10.72 35.22
N VAL A 585 -39.77 9.80 34.77
CA VAL A 585 -41.16 9.63 35.20
C VAL A 585 -41.62 8.18 35.00
N ILE A 586 -42.44 7.70 35.95
CA ILE A 586 -43.34 6.53 35.86
C ILE A 586 -44.46 6.82 34.88
#